data_AF-A0A7J0BU75-F1
#
_entry.id   AF-A0A7J0BU75-F1
#
_cell.length_a   1.000
_cell.length_b   1.000
_cell.length_c   1.000
_cell.angle_alpha   90.00
_cell.angle_beta   90.00
_cell.angle_gamma   90.00
#
_symmetry.space_group_name_H-M   'P 1'
#
loop_
_entity.id
_entity.type
_entity.pdbx_description
1 polymer ?
#
loop_
_entity_poly.entity_id
_entity_poly.type
_entity_poly.pdbx_seq_one_letter_code
_entity_poly.pdbx_strand_id
1 'polypeptide(L)'
;MYTPIRRPLAVLALCSLLALAVLLGGCIPQRQAPAVPDVNATAIPLQAPLTVMDGADFAVFTKRFLPELVRRKILDPQGRPVPDTPLLLHGTELPDGEYRPESYGKEIYHRLSLRYMWSAEERETVQDTVTHASLPSSGETVTIDESSLVVVGEFSTDIYKLVALLDWNGDGMRDWLVRYRFKPSVDEPSSSRMLIIEASGPEGMLEAQVIEAVECTPEGCNSYTGTALPAILGYDPTPAGEKMEAAQHAPSDSAGTPLPQ
;
A
#
# COMPACT_ATOMS: atom_id res chain seq x y z
N MET A 1 -15.71 -36.52 -80.47
CA MET A 1 -16.42 -37.09 -79.30
C MET A 1 -15.96 -36.36 -78.05
N TYR A 2 -16.93 -35.83 -77.30
CA TYR A 2 -16.97 -35.52 -75.85
C TYR A 2 -15.76 -34.88 -75.14
N THR A 3 -15.90 -33.57 -74.89
CA THR A 3 -15.92 -32.81 -73.62
C THR A 3 -15.02 -33.14 -72.40
N PRO A 4 -14.82 -32.14 -71.50
CA PRO A 4 -13.66 -31.94 -70.63
C PRO A 4 -13.92 -32.22 -69.13
N ILE A 5 -12.90 -32.08 -68.28
CA ILE A 5 -13.00 -32.06 -66.80
C ILE A 5 -12.06 -30.93 -66.30
N ARG A 6 -12.60 -29.77 -65.92
CA ARG A 6 -12.97 -29.30 -64.56
C ARG A 6 -11.80 -29.13 -63.57
N ARG A 7 -11.68 -27.88 -63.10
CA ARG A 7 -10.86 -27.36 -61.99
C ARG A 7 -11.11 -28.12 -60.67
N PRO A 8 -10.27 -27.89 -59.65
CA PRO A 8 -10.81 -27.11 -58.52
C PRO A 8 -9.82 -26.06 -57.98
N LEU A 9 -10.16 -24.77 -57.87
CA LEU A 9 -11.04 -24.15 -56.85
C LEU A 9 -10.61 -24.29 -55.38
N ALA A 10 -9.50 -24.95 -55.06
CA ALA A 10 -9.10 -25.12 -53.65
C ALA A 10 -8.24 -23.99 -53.07
N VAL A 11 -7.51 -23.23 -53.90
CA VAL A 11 -6.46 -22.32 -53.39
C VAL A 11 -6.99 -20.91 -53.07
N LEU A 12 -8.11 -20.50 -53.67
CA LEU A 12 -8.67 -19.16 -53.45
C LEU A 12 -9.57 -19.06 -52.21
N ALA A 13 -9.98 -20.18 -51.60
CA ALA A 13 -10.83 -20.18 -50.41
C ALA A 13 -10.05 -19.94 -49.10
N LEU A 14 -8.75 -20.28 -49.06
CA LEU A 14 -7.95 -20.16 -47.84
C LEU A 14 -7.51 -18.72 -47.54
N CYS A 15 -7.30 -17.90 -48.57
CA CYS A 15 -6.89 -16.50 -48.38
C CYS A 15 -8.04 -15.60 -47.89
N SER A 16 -9.29 -15.94 -48.23
CA SER A 16 -10.47 -15.16 -47.81
C SER A 16 -10.86 -15.40 -46.35
N LEU A 17 -10.46 -16.54 -45.74
CA LEU A 17 -10.74 -16.85 -44.34
C LEU A 17 -9.77 -16.17 -43.36
N LEU A 18 -8.53 -15.92 -43.77
CA LEU A 18 -7.56 -15.17 -42.92
C LEU A 18 -7.83 -13.66 -42.89
N ALA A 19 -8.39 -13.08 -43.95
CA ALA A 19 -8.76 -11.66 -43.97
C ALA A 19 -10.00 -11.34 -43.11
N LEU A 20 -10.88 -12.32 -42.86
CA LEU A 20 -12.08 -12.12 -42.04
C LEU A 20 -11.79 -12.21 -40.53
N ALA A 21 -10.74 -12.94 -40.12
CA ALA A 21 -10.33 -13.03 -38.71
C ALA A 21 -9.67 -11.73 -38.20
N VAL A 22 -9.04 -10.95 -39.07
CA VAL A 22 -8.42 -9.66 -38.71
C VAL A 22 -9.46 -8.53 -38.58
N LEU A 23 -10.64 -8.66 -39.22
CA LEU A 23 -11.74 -7.69 -39.11
C LEU A 23 -12.71 -7.97 -37.96
N LEU A 24 -12.64 -9.14 -37.32
CA LEU A 24 -13.50 -9.51 -36.18
C LEU A 24 -12.80 -9.42 -34.81
N GLY A 25 -11.52 -9.05 -34.76
CA GLY A 25 -10.79 -8.81 -33.50
C GLY A 25 -11.03 -7.44 -32.85
N GLY A 26 -11.87 -6.58 -33.46
CA GLY A 26 -12.02 -5.16 -33.10
C GLY A 26 -13.08 -4.81 -32.04
N CYS A 27 -13.69 -5.79 -31.37
CA CYS A 27 -14.66 -5.54 -30.29
C CYS A 27 -14.35 -6.42 -29.08
N ILE A 28 -13.12 -6.37 -28.56
CA ILE A 28 -12.94 -6.66 -27.14
C ILE A 28 -13.40 -5.38 -26.44
N PRO A 29 -14.49 -5.40 -25.64
CA PRO A 29 -14.79 -4.28 -24.78
C PRO A 29 -13.58 -4.12 -23.86
N GLN A 30 -12.75 -3.13 -24.15
CA GLN A 30 -11.78 -2.60 -23.20
C GLN A 30 -12.62 -2.29 -21.97
N ARG A 31 -12.50 -3.12 -20.92
CA ARG A 31 -13.01 -2.79 -19.59
C ARG A 31 -12.34 -1.48 -19.24
N GLN A 32 -13.00 -0.37 -19.57
CA GLN A 32 -12.75 0.88 -18.91
C GLN A 32 -12.95 0.54 -17.45
N ALA A 33 -11.86 0.67 -16.67
CA ALA A 33 -12.01 0.81 -15.23
C ALA A 33 -13.16 1.82 -15.02
N PRO A 34 -14.12 1.52 -14.12
CA PRO A 34 -15.22 2.44 -13.87
C PRO A 34 -14.61 3.82 -13.66
N ALA A 35 -15.10 4.80 -14.42
CA ALA A 35 -14.76 6.19 -14.17
C ALA A 35 -15.08 6.44 -12.70
N VAL A 36 -14.04 6.66 -11.89
CA VAL A 36 -14.19 7.01 -10.49
C VAL A 36 -15.10 8.25 -10.49
N PRO A 37 -16.28 8.21 -9.86
CA PRO A 37 -17.12 9.39 -9.79
C PRO A 37 -16.29 10.50 -9.16
N ASP A 38 -16.31 11.68 -9.78
CA ASP A 38 -15.77 12.90 -9.19
C ASP A 38 -16.53 13.14 -7.88
N VAL A 39 -16.00 12.59 -6.80
CA VAL A 39 -16.34 13.02 -5.45
C VAL A 39 -16.00 14.51 -5.42
N ASN A 40 -16.76 15.32 -4.69
CA ASN A 40 -16.42 16.73 -4.44
C ASN A 40 -15.13 16.84 -3.59
N ALA A 41 -14.03 16.31 -4.11
CA ALA A 41 -12.70 16.44 -3.60
C ALA A 41 -12.28 17.89 -3.86
N THR A 42 -12.25 18.67 -2.79
CA THR A 42 -11.67 20.00 -2.89
C THR A 42 -10.16 19.82 -2.93
N ALA A 43 -9.59 19.76 -4.14
CA ALA A 43 -8.15 19.78 -4.32
C ALA A 43 -7.64 21.19 -4.00
N ILE A 44 -6.87 21.33 -2.91
CA ILE A 44 -6.20 22.59 -2.59
C ILE A 44 -4.96 22.70 -3.49
N PRO A 45 -4.75 23.80 -4.23
CA PRO A 45 -3.67 23.92 -5.19
C PRO A 45 -2.28 23.87 -4.52
N LEU A 46 -1.33 23.24 -5.24
CA LEU A 46 0.08 23.10 -4.84
C LEU A 46 0.68 24.43 -4.35
N GLN A 47 1.23 24.41 -3.15
CA GLN A 47 2.22 25.40 -2.71
C GLN A 47 3.58 24.72 -2.67
N ALA A 48 4.50 25.18 -3.52
CA ALA A 48 5.89 24.74 -3.51
C ALA A 48 6.58 25.05 -2.17
N PRO A 49 7.56 24.25 -1.70
CA PRO A 49 7.83 22.84 -1.98
C PRO A 49 7.06 21.91 -1.02
N LEU A 50 6.93 20.63 -1.41
CA LEU A 50 6.33 19.54 -0.63
C LEU A 50 6.68 19.62 0.83
N THR A 51 5.67 19.96 1.61
CA THR A 51 5.74 19.84 3.04
C THR A 51 5.00 18.51 3.45
N VAL A 52 5.74 17.38 3.63
CA VAL A 52 5.54 16.22 4.62
C VAL A 52 6.03 16.22 6.16
N MET A 53 5.38 16.82 7.19
CA MET A 53 5.61 16.69 8.68
C MET A 53 5.82 17.88 9.67
N ASP A 54 4.92 17.87 10.65
CA ASP A 54 5.10 18.22 12.07
C ASP A 54 6.16 17.35 12.78
N GLY A 55 7.37 17.87 13.00
CA GLY A 55 8.49 17.14 13.63
C GLY A 55 8.19 16.49 14.99
N ALA A 56 7.09 16.84 15.66
CA ALA A 56 6.66 16.20 16.90
C ALA A 56 6.25 14.73 16.69
N ASP A 57 5.50 14.41 15.62
CA ASP A 57 5.01 13.04 15.39
C ASP A 57 6.18 12.08 15.07
N PHE A 58 7.23 12.55 14.39
CA PHE A 58 8.43 11.75 14.09
C PHE A 58 9.29 11.61 15.34
N ALA A 59 9.43 12.65 16.15
CA ALA A 59 10.14 12.55 17.43
C ALA A 59 9.47 11.53 18.37
N VAL A 60 8.14 11.49 18.41
CA VAL A 60 7.39 10.49 19.19
C VAL A 60 7.62 9.08 18.63
N PHE A 61 7.52 8.93 17.30
CA PHE A 61 7.77 7.66 16.63
C PHE A 61 9.20 7.15 16.88
N THR A 62 10.22 7.97 16.59
CA THR A 62 11.63 7.61 16.76
C THR A 62 11.97 7.23 18.19
N LYS A 63 11.44 7.94 19.20
CA LYS A 63 11.65 7.56 20.60
C LYS A 63 11.14 6.16 20.93
N ARG A 64 10.01 5.77 20.33
CA ARG A 64 9.36 4.48 20.59
C ARG A 64 10.00 3.34 19.79
N PHE A 65 10.38 3.62 18.55
CA PHE A 65 10.91 2.64 17.59
C PHE A 65 12.44 2.68 17.46
N LEU A 66 13.15 3.42 18.32
CA LEU A 66 14.60 3.60 18.20
C LEU A 66 15.36 2.27 18.06
N PRO A 67 15.11 1.21 18.86
CA PRO A 67 15.84 -0.04 18.70
C PRO A 67 15.67 -0.66 17.31
N GLU A 68 14.46 -0.56 16.74
CA GLU A 68 14.13 -1.10 15.42
C GLU A 68 14.73 -0.26 14.31
N LEU A 69 14.64 1.06 14.41
CA LEU A 69 15.25 2.00 13.46
C LEU A 69 16.79 1.88 13.47
N VAL A 70 17.39 1.58 14.61
CA VAL A 70 18.82 1.27 14.73
C VAL A 70 19.16 -0.08 14.11
N ARG A 71 18.36 -1.12 14.38
CA ARG A 71 18.52 -2.46 13.79
C ARG A 71 18.50 -2.40 12.26
N ARG A 72 17.62 -1.57 11.70
CA ARG A 72 17.46 -1.33 10.26
C ARG A 72 18.45 -0.32 9.67
N LYS A 73 19.36 0.24 10.49
CA LYS A 73 20.35 1.26 10.07
C LYS A 73 19.73 2.54 9.49
N ILE A 74 18.50 2.87 9.90
CA ILE A 74 17.83 4.14 9.58
C ILE A 74 18.38 5.24 10.49
N LEU A 75 18.49 4.94 11.79
CA LEU A 75 19.05 5.83 12.80
C LEU A 75 20.27 5.20 13.50
N ASP A 76 21.15 6.04 14.04
CA ASP A 76 22.21 5.62 14.95
C ASP A 76 21.65 5.45 16.38
N PRO A 77 22.42 4.86 17.32
CA PRO A 77 21.97 4.68 18.71
C PRO A 77 21.67 5.99 19.46
N GLN A 78 22.05 7.14 18.91
CA GLN A 78 21.73 8.46 19.43
C GLN A 78 20.46 9.07 18.79
N GLY A 79 19.79 8.33 17.90
CA GLY A 79 18.57 8.76 17.22
C GLY A 79 18.82 9.70 16.04
N ARG A 80 20.06 9.79 15.55
CA ARG A 80 20.41 10.61 14.39
C ARG A 80 20.33 9.78 13.10
N PRO A 81 19.93 10.36 11.97
CA PRO A 81 19.99 9.68 10.67
C PRO A 81 21.38 9.09 10.42
N VAL A 82 21.44 7.84 9.98
CA VAL A 82 22.71 7.24 9.52
C VAL A 82 23.09 7.90 8.18
N PRO A 83 24.35 8.28 7.97
CA PRO A 83 24.82 8.79 6.69
C PRO A 83 24.50 7.82 5.55
N ASP A 84 24.12 8.35 4.39
CA ASP A 84 23.82 7.58 3.17
C ASP A 84 22.58 6.66 3.24
N THR A 85 21.83 6.63 4.35
CA THR A 85 20.54 5.93 4.40
C THR A 85 19.43 6.79 3.78
N PRO A 86 18.49 6.22 3.00
CA PRO A 86 17.38 6.95 2.38
C PRO A 86 16.31 7.49 3.36
N LEU A 87 16.69 8.13 4.47
CA LEU A 87 15.74 8.82 5.34
C LEU A 87 15.50 10.25 4.84
N LEU A 88 14.32 10.49 4.29
CA LEU A 88 13.84 11.84 4.01
C LEU A 88 12.68 12.17 4.95
N LEU A 89 12.86 13.28 5.64
CA LEU A 89 11.80 13.93 6.37
C LEU A 89 11.09 14.93 5.45
N HIS A 90 10.00 15.49 5.94
CA HIS A 90 9.41 16.74 5.46
C HIS A 90 10.32 17.68 4.69
N GLY A 91 9.90 18.09 3.49
CA GLY A 91 10.54 19.22 2.83
C GLY A 91 11.99 18.96 2.42
N THR A 92 12.45 17.71 2.48
CA THR A 92 13.73 17.32 1.90
C THR A 92 13.50 17.01 0.42
N GLU A 93 14.37 17.53 -0.44
CA GLU A 93 14.33 17.20 -1.86
C GLU A 93 14.65 15.71 -2.05
N LEU A 94 13.79 15.03 -2.80
CA LEU A 94 14.07 13.67 -3.25
C LEU A 94 15.24 13.72 -4.25
N PRO A 95 16.22 12.80 -4.16
CA PRO A 95 17.25 12.63 -5.17
C PRO A 95 16.64 12.44 -6.57
N ASP A 96 17.34 12.94 -7.57
CA ASP A 96 16.94 12.80 -8.97
C ASP A 96 16.77 11.32 -9.36
N GLY A 97 15.63 11.00 -9.99
CA GLY A 97 15.33 9.66 -10.51
C GLY A 97 14.49 8.76 -9.60
N GLU A 98 14.17 9.19 -8.38
CA GLU A 98 13.24 8.47 -7.50
C GLU A 98 11.78 8.84 -7.74
N TYR A 99 10.89 7.88 -7.49
CA TYR A 99 9.47 8.10 -7.67
C TYR A 99 8.94 9.08 -6.60
N ARG A 100 8.41 10.20 -7.10
CA ARG A 100 7.71 11.21 -6.31
C ARG A 100 6.31 11.39 -6.87
N PRO A 101 5.25 11.02 -6.14
CA PRO A 101 3.90 11.31 -6.59
C PRO A 101 3.62 12.82 -6.54
N GLU A 102 2.66 13.25 -7.35
CA GLU A 102 2.11 14.63 -7.31
C GLU A 102 1.47 14.93 -5.95
N SER A 103 0.82 13.93 -5.34
CA SER A 103 0.23 14.00 -4.01
C SER A 103 0.19 12.60 -3.41
N TYR A 104 0.81 12.41 -2.25
CA TYR A 104 0.72 11.17 -1.48
C TYR A 104 -0.71 10.89 -1.02
N GLY A 105 -1.48 11.94 -0.68
CA GLY A 105 -2.90 11.82 -0.34
C GLY A 105 -3.73 11.21 -1.48
N LYS A 106 -3.46 11.63 -2.72
CA LYS A 106 -4.11 11.10 -3.92
C LYS A 106 -3.75 9.64 -4.18
N GLU A 107 -2.47 9.30 -4.03
CA GLU A 107 -2.02 7.90 -4.16
C GLU A 107 -2.67 7.01 -3.10
N ILE A 108 -2.74 7.46 -1.83
CA ILE A 108 -3.44 6.75 -0.76
C ILE A 108 -4.92 6.57 -1.10
N TYR A 109 -5.59 7.63 -1.56
CA TYR A 109 -7.02 7.56 -1.87
C TYR A 109 -7.35 6.55 -2.98
N HIS A 110 -6.52 6.49 -4.03
CA HIS A 110 -6.80 5.66 -5.20
C HIS A 110 -6.20 4.26 -5.15
N ARG A 111 -5.04 4.08 -4.50
CA ARG A 111 -4.22 2.87 -4.60
C ARG A 111 -3.92 2.20 -3.27
N LEU A 112 -4.14 2.82 -2.11
CA LEU A 112 -3.91 2.10 -0.85
C LEU A 112 -4.99 1.06 -0.64
N SER A 113 -4.57 -0.20 -0.63
CA SER A 113 -5.41 -1.29 -0.16
C SER A 113 -5.80 -1.02 1.28
N LEU A 114 -7.09 -0.97 1.56
CA LEU A 114 -7.61 -0.78 2.91
C LEU A 114 -7.58 -2.08 3.72
N ARG A 115 -6.91 -3.13 3.21
CA ARG A 115 -6.92 -4.46 3.81
C ARG A 115 -6.55 -4.49 5.29
N TYR A 116 -5.63 -3.60 5.68
CA TYR A 116 -5.15 -3.45 7.05
C TYR A 116 -6.23 -2.97 8.05
N MET A 117 -7.34 -2.42 7.57
CA MET A 117 -8.47 -1.94 8.39
C MET A 117 -9.39 -3.07 8.85
N TRP A 118 -9.41 -4.19 8.12
CA TRP A 118 -10.32 -5.30 8.39
C TRP A 118 -9.68 -6.36 9.28
N SER A 119 -10.52 -6.98 10.12
CA SER A 119 -10.16 -8.16 10.90
C SER A 119 -9.81 -9.36 10.02
N ALA A 120 -9.18 -10.39 10.59
CA ALA A 120 -8.87 -11.60 9.82
C ALA A 120 -10.08 -12.25 9.15
N GLU A 121 -11.23 -12.30 9.84
CA GLU A 121 -12.46 -12.88 9.28
C GLU A 121 -12.98 -12.04 8.10
N GLU A 122 -13.01 -10.72 8.24
CA GLU A 122 -13.45 -9.81 7.17
C GLU A 122 -12.52 -9.89 5.95
N ARG A 123 -11.21 -10.07 6.16
CA ARG A 123 -10.20 -10.21 5.10
C ARG A 123 -10.38 -11.45 4.22
N GLU A 124 -11.18 -12.44 4.62
CA GLU A 124 -11.53 -13.58 3.75
C GLU A 124 -12.55 -13.19 2.68
N THR A 125 -13.32 -12.12 2.92
CA THR A 125 -14.43 -11.69 2.08
C THR A 125 -14.14 -10.40 1.30
N VAL A 126 -13.24 -9.57 1.83
CA VAL A 126 -12.83 -8.31 1.19
C VAL A 126 -11.68 -8.57 0.23
N GLN A 127 -11.84 -8.11 -1.02
CA GLN A 127 -10.78 -8.19 -2.03
C GLN A 127 -9.64 -7.24 -1.66
N ASP A 128 -8.39 -7.68 -1.88
CA ASP A 128 -7.18 -6.88 -1.66
C ASP A 128 -7.15 -5.58 -2.49
N THR A 129 -8.07 -5.44 -3.44
CA THR A 129 -8.20 -4.28 -4.33
C THR A 129 -9.11 -3.17 -3.82
N VAL A 130 -9.67 -3.28 -2.62
CA VAL A 130 -10.56 -2.24 -2.07
C VAL A 130 -9.74 -1.06 -1.56
N THR A 131 -9.98 0.10 -2.17
CA THR A 131 -9.42 1.41 -1.83
C THR A 131 -10.54 2.39 -1.45
N HIS A 132 -10.19 3.55 -0.87
CA HIS A 132 -11.17 4.61 -0.59
C HIS A 132 -11.96 5.02 -1.84
N ALA A 133 -11.27 5.20 -2.97
CA ALA A 133 -11.90 5.53 -4.26
C ALA A 133 -12.86 4.46 -4.80
N SER A 134 -12.77 3.22 -4.31
CA SER A 134 -13.64 2.11 -4.72
C SER A 134 -14.85 1.89 -3.82
N LEU A 135 -14.88 2.51 -2.63
CA LEU A 135 -16.00 2.37 -1.70
C LEU A 135 -17.21 3.18 -2.19
N PRO A 136 -18.45 2.70 -1.94
CA PRO A 136 -19.65 3.45 -2.31
C PRO A 136 -19.75 4.76 -1.51
N SER A 137 -19.59 5.90 -2.19
CA SER A 137 -19.58 7.23 -1.57
C SER A 137 -20.99 7.76 -1.30
N SER A 138 -21.70 7.26 -0.29
CA SER A 138 -22.97 7.87 0.13
C SER A 138 -22.72 9.04 1.09
N GLY A 139 -22.42 10.22 0.53
CA GLY A 139 -22.33 11.46 1.31
C GLY A 139 -20.98 11.75 1.97
N GLU A 140 -19.92 11.06 1.54
CA GLU A 140 -18.56 11.31 2.04
C GLU A 140 -17.99 12.64 1.51
N THR A 141 -17.24 13.33 2.36
CA THR A 141 -16.40 14.48 1.97
C THR A 141 -14.94 14.08 2.00
N VAL A 142 -14.24 14.30 0.89
CA VAL A 142 -12.82 13.95 0.73
C VAL A 142 -11.98 15.22 0.62
N THR A 143 -10.96 15.34 1.46
CA THR A 143 -9.93 16.40 1.36
C THR A 143 -8.59 15.74 1.08
N ILE A 144 -7.95 16.12 -0.03
CA ILE A 144 -6.66 15.59 -0.46
C ILE A 144 -5.66 16.73 -0.49
N ASP A 145 -4.58 16.56 0.25
CA ASP A 145 -3.40 17.42 0.22
C ASP A 145 -2.20 16.66 -0.33
N GLU A 146 -1.07 17.34 -0.44
CA GLU A 146 0.17 16.72 -0.91
C GLU A 146 0.65 15.59 0.01
N SER A 147 0.49 15.74 1.34
CA SER A 147 0.99 14.80 2.35
C SER A 147 -0.11 14.22 3.25
N SER A 148 -1.38 14.52 2.99
CA SER A 148 -2.51 14.02 3.77
C SER A 148 -3.74 13.69 2.96
N LEU A 149 -4.54 12.79 3.51
CA LEU A 149 -5.90 12.46 3.06
C LEU A 149 -6.82 12.50 4.28
N VAL A 150 -7.98 13.16 4.13
CA VAL A 150 -9.08 13.11 5.11
C VAL A 150 -10.35 12.68 4.40
N VAL A 151 -10.96 11.60 4.87
CA VAL A 151 -12.25 11.10 4.39
C VAL A 151 -13.24 11.22 5.54
N VAL A 152 -14.26 12.04 5.37
CA VAL A 152 -15.34 12.25 6.35
C VAL A 152 -16.59 11.55 5.83
N GLY A 153 -16.95 10.43 6.44
CA GLY A 153 -18.20 9.72 6.18
C GLY A 153 -19.29 10.10 7.18
N GLU A 154 -20.42 9.40 7.10
CA GLU A 154 -21.54 9.59 8.02
C GLU A 154 -21.18 9.21 9.46
N PHE A 155 -20.46 8.10 9.63
CA PHE A 155 -20.19 7.49 10.94
C PHE A 155 -18.74 7.62 11.40
N SER A 156 -17.83 8.11 10.56
CA SER A 156 -16.41 8.16 10.87
C SER A 156 -15.67 9.24 10.09
N THR A 157 -14.48 9.56 10.58
CA THR A 157 -13.45 10.31 9.87
C THR A 157 -12.16 9.50 9.86
N ASP A 158 -11.67 9.23 8.65
CA ASP A 158 -10.38 8.61 8.39
C ASP A 158 -9.36 9.68 8.03
N ILE A 159 -8.21 9.68 8.72
CA ILE A 159 -7.15 10.66 8.53
C ILE A 159 -5.83 9.93 8.27
N TYR A 160 -5.21 10.24 7.14
CA TYR A 160 -3.87 9.77 6.77
C TYR A 160 -2.93 10.96 6.73
N LYS A 161 -1.77 10.82 7.35
CA LYS A 161 -0.70 11.80 7.29
C LYS A 161 0.61 11.11 7.01
N LEU A 162 1.28 11.50 5.93
CA LEU A 162 2.63 11.07 5.64
C LEU A 162 3.57 11.67 6.69
N VAL A 163 4.33 10.78 7.31
CA VAL A 163 5.28 11.06 8.38
C VAL A 163 6.68 11.12 7.76
N ALA A 164 7.22 10.01 7.28
CA ALA A 164 8.56 10.00 6.72
C ALA A 164 8.61 9.18 5.45
N LEU A 165 9.66 9.40 4.67
CA LEU A 165 10.11 8.48 3.63
C LEU A 165 11.38 7.83 4.16
N LEU A 166 11.41 6.52 4.27
CA LEU A 166 12.53 5.78 4.84
C LEU A 166 12.69 4.44 4.14
N ASP A 167 13.91 3.92 4.15
CA ASP A 167 14.20 2.56 3.67
C ASP A 167 13.88 1.57 4.78
N TRP A 168 12.61 1.12 4.85
CA TRP A 168 12.17 0.24 5.93
C TRP A 168 12.72 -1.15 5.73
N ASN A 169 12.64 -1.67 4.51
CA ASN A 169 13.00 -3.04 4.18
C ASN A 169 14.50 -3.22 3.86
N GLY A 170 15.27 -2.14 3.69
CA GLY A 170 16.71 -2.19 3.40
C GLY A 170 17.03 -2.45 1.93
N ASP A 171 16.07 -2.28 1.02
CA ASP A 171 16.26 -2.48 -0.43
C ASP A 171 16.76 -1.22 -1.17
N GLY A 172 16.90 -0.10 -0.44
CA GLY A 172 17.34 1.19 -0.96
C GLY A 172 16.22 2.04 -1.56
N MET A 173 14.98 1.55 -1.58
CA MET A 173 13.79 2.31 -1.95
C MET A 173 13.20 2.98 -0.72
N ARG A 174 12.41 4.04 -0.94
CA ARG A 174 11.78 4.80 0.13
C ARG A 174 10.34 4.39 0.34
N ASP A 175 10.11 3.67 1.42
CA ASP A 175 8.80 3.36 1.95
C ASP A 175 8.18 4.56 2.66
N TRP A 176 6.85 4.62 2.65
CA TRP A 176 6.12 5.72 3.25
C TRP A 176 5.69 5.34 4.66
N LEU A 177 6.25 6.02 5.65
CA LEU A 177 5.75 5.97 7.01
C LEU A 177 4.52 6.87 7.08
N VAL A 178 3.34 6.28 7.27
CA VAL A 178 2.06 7.00 7.30
C VAL A 178 1.36 6.74 8.63
N ARG A 179 0.88 7.81 9.24
CA ARG A 179 -0.02 7.71 10.38
C ARG A 179 -1.46 7.72 9.91
N TYR A 180 -2.18 6.66 10.23
CA TYR A 180 -3.62 6.54 10.07
C TYR A 180 -4.33 6.78 11.41
N ARG A 181 -5.45 7.49 11.38
CA ARG A 181 -6.37 7.64 12.53
C ARG A 181 -7.80 7.42 12.08
N PHE A 182 -8.49 6.53 12.78
CA PHE A 182 -9.94 6.36 12.71
C PHE A 182 -10.57 7.14 13.86
N LYS A 183 -11.52 8.02 13.54
CA LYS A 183 -12.32 8.72 14.53
C LYS A 183 -13.81 8.45 14.27
N PRO A 184 -14.52 7.76 15.18
CA PRO A 184 -15.97 7.61 15.05
C PRO A 184 -16.69 8.94 15.25
N SER A 185 -17.87 9.09 14.65
CA SER A 185 -18.74 10.27 14.77
C SER A 185 -19.42 10.37 16.15
N VAL A 186 -19.53 9.24 16.86
CA VAL A 186 -20.09 9.13 18.22
C VAL A 186 -18.97 8.80 19.22
N ASP A 187 -19.25 8.89 20.52
CA ASP A 187 -18.32 8.52 21.61
C ASP A 187 -18.08 7.00 21.64
N GLU A 188 -17.38 6.53 20.61
CA GLU A 188 -16.93 5.17 20.43
C GLU A 188 -15.40 5.12 20.46
N PRO A 189 -14.81 3.92 20.63
CA PRO A 189 -13.37 3.76 20.64
C PRO A 189 -12.76 4.32 19.34
N SER A 190 -11.73 5.16 19.49
CA SER A 190 -10.93 5.62 18.35
C SER A 190 -9.68 4.76 18.23
N SER A 191 -9.17 4.64 17.01
CA SER A 191 -7.97 3.86 16.76
C SER A 191 -6.98 4.64 15.92
N SER A 192 -5.70 4.33 16.08
CA SER A 192 -4.67 4.82 15.17
C SER A 192 -3.69 3.72 14.83
N ARG A 193 -3.09 3.83 13.65
CA ARG A 193 -2.08 2.91 13.15
C ARG A 193 -0.88 3.69 12.66
N MET A 194 0.30 3.12 12.85
CA MET A 194 1.48 3.51 12.09
C MET A 194 1.69 2.48 10.99
N LEU A 195 1.74 2.96 9.75
CA LEU A 195 1.80 2.16 8.55
C LEU A 195 3.14 2.37 7.86
N ILE A 196 3.72 1.29 7.35
CA ILE A 196 4.76 1.33 6.32
C ILE A 196 4.07 0.94 5.02
N ILE A 197 4.11 1.83 4.04
CA ILE A 197 3.55 1.58 2.71
C ILE A 197 4.72 1.40 1.74
N GLU A 198 4.83 0.21 1.17
CA GLU A 198 5.84 -0.11 0.17
C GLU A 198 5.46 0.56 -1.15
N ALA A 199 6.22 1.59 -1.54
CA ALA A 199 5.93 2.39 -2.72
C ALA A 199 6.92 2.08 -3.85
N SER A 200 6.67 0.97 -4.54
CA SER A 200 7.56 0.46 -5.60
C SER A 200 7.48 1.22 -6.94
N GLY A 201 6.62 2.23 -7.07
CA GLY A 201 6.53 3.07 -8.27
C GLY A 201 5.17 3.74 -8.53
N PRO A 202 4.98 4.33 -9.73
CA PRO A 202 3.78 5.10 -10.09
C PRO A 202 2.53 4.25 -10.38
N GLU A 203 2.67 2.93 -10.45
CA GLU A 203 1.58 2.01 -10.81
C GLU A 203 1.42 0.90 -9.77
N GLY A 204 0.28 0.20 -9.83
CA GLY A 204 -0.03 -0.92 -8.93
C GLY A 204 -0.68 -0.51 -7.61
N MET A 205 -1.21 -1.49 -6.90
CA MET A 205 -1.80 -1.32 -5.57
C MET A 205 -0.69 -1.04 -4.55
N LEU A 206 -0.96 -0.14 -3.60
CA LEU A 206 -0.13 0.11 -2.44
C LEU A 206 -0.61 -0.78 -1.30
N GLU A 207 0.30 -1.50 -0.67
CA GLU A 207 0.03 -2.35 0.48
C GLU A 207 0.64 -1.73 1.73
N ALA A 208 -0.06 -1.85 2.86
CA ALA A 208 0.41 -1.33 4.14
C ALA A 208 0.75 -2.46 5.12
N GLN A 209 1.94 -2.38 5.69
CA GLN A 209 2.32 -3.09 6.91
C GLN A 209 1.95 -2.23 8.13
N VAL A 210 1.24 -2.81 9.11
CA VAL A 210 0.99 -2.15 10.40
C VAL A 210 2.17 -2.42 11.34
N ILE A 211 2.85 -1.37 11.79
CA ILE A 211 3.97 -1.48 12.75
C ILE A 211 3.59 -1.01 14.16
N GLU A 212 2.44 -0.33 14.28
CA GLU A 212 1.85 0.07 15.55
C GLU A 212 0.33 0.10 15.45
N ALA A 213 -0.34 -0.30 16.53
CA ALA A 213 -1.76 -0.04 16.76
C ALA A 213 -1.95 0.66 18.11
N VAL A 214 -2.75 1.71 18.13
CA VAL A 214 -3.22 2.35 19.36
C VAL A 214 -4.73 2.31 19.39
N GLU A 215 -5.30 1.76 20.45
CA GLU A 215 -6.74 1.70 20.72
C GLU A 215 -7.07 2.59 21.90
N CYS A 216 -8.00 3.52 21.72
CA CYS A 216 -8.42 4.47 22.75
C CYS A 216 -9.90 4.26 23.08
N THR A 217 -10.17 3.96 24.35
CA THR A 217 -11.52 3.89 24.94
C THR A 217 -11.69 5.04 25.94
N PRO A 218 -12.89 5.25 26.52
CA PRO A 218 -13.09 6.23 27.58
C PRO A 218 -12.15 6.07 28.78
N GLU A 219 -11.67 4.85 29.04
CA GLU A 219 -10.77 4.51 30.14
C GLU A 219 -9.29 4.81 29.84
N GLY A 220 -8.93 5.05 28.57
CA GLY A 220 -7.58 5.40 28.16
C GLY A 220 -7.14 4.77 26.83
N CYS A 221 -5.88 4.99 26.47
CA CYS A 221 -5.29 4.49 25.23
C CYS A 221 -4.22 3.42 25.50
N ASN A 222 -4.30 2.32 24.77
CA ASN A 222 -3.32 1.23 24.80
C ASN A 222 -2.57 1.16 23.48
N SER A 223 -1.25 0.97 23.54
CA SER A 223 -0.36 0.90 22.38
C SER A 223 0.19 -0.52 22.22
N TYR A 224 0.15 -1.04 21.01
CA TYR A 224 0.55 -2.40 20.66
C TYR A 224 1.60 -2.35 19.55
N THR A 225 2.69 -3.09 19.73
CA THR A 225 3.81 -3.18 18.78
C THR A 225 4.38 -4.61 18.80
N GLY A 226 5.18 -4.95 17.78
CA GLY A 226 5.90 -6.23 17.72
C GLY A 226 4.97 -7.44 17.85
N THR A 227 5.31 -8.39 18.72
CA THR A 227 4.60 -9.66 18.87
C THR A 227 3.17 -9.54 19.41
N ALA A 228 2.78 -8.38 19.94
CA ALA A 228 1.41 -8.13 20.40
C ALA A 228 0.46 -7.75 19.26
N LEU A 229 0.98 -7.26 18.13
CA LEU A 229 0.15 -6.79 17.02
C LEU A 229 -0.76 -7.86 16.43
N PRO A 230 -0.28 -9.10 16.12
CA PRO A 230 -1.15 -10.08 15.48
C PRO A 230 -2.36 -10.46 16.31
N ALA A 231 -2.23 -10.48 17.63
CA ALA A 231 -3.32 -10.80 18.53
C ALA A 231 -4.42 -9.73 18.52
N ILE A 232 -4.05 -8.45 18.38
CA ILE A 232 -4.99 -7.33 18.34
C ILE A 232 -5.60 -7.14 16.96
N LEU A 233 -4.79 -7.30 15.91
CA LEU A 233 -5.24 -7.14 14.52
C LEU A 233 -6.02 -8.36 14.02
N GLY A 234 -5.84 -9.52 14.65
CA GLY A 234 -6.38 -10.81 14.19
C GLY A 234 -5.61 -11.41 13.01
N TYR A 235 -4.66 -10.68 12.40
CA TYR A 235 -3.83 -11.14 11.29
C TYR A 235 -2.36 -10.78 11.53
N ASP A 236 -1.46 -11.46 10.83
CA ASP A 236 -0.04 -11.13 10.85
C ASP A 236 0.23 -9.88 9.98
N PRO A 237 0.67 -8.75 10.56
CA PRO A 237 0.89 -7.52 9.82
C PRO A 237 2.23 -7.51 9.07
N THR A 238 3.09 -8.52 9.27
CA THR A 238 4.40 -8.62 8.63
C THR A 238 4.24 -8.95 7.14
N PRO A 239 4.87 -8.20 6.21
CA PRO A 239 4.80 -8.50 4.79
C PRO A 239 5.42 -9.87 4.49
N ALA A 240 4.93 -10.51 3.43
CA ALA A 240 5.34 -11.87 3.06
C ALA A 240 6.85 -12.01 2.76
N GLY A 241 7.54 -10.91 2.43
CA GLY A 241 8.98 -10.89 2.14
C GLY A 241 9.87 -11.17 3.35
N GLU A 242 9.57 -10.60 4.53
CA GLU A 242 10.34 -10.86 5.77
C GLU A 242 10.16 -12.30 6.27
N LYS A 243 9.06 -12.98 5.89
CA LYS A 243 8.87 -14.42 6.17
C LYS A 243 9.88 -15.29 5.44
N MET A 244 10.33 -14.90 4.24
CA MET A 244 11.30 -15.68 3.48
C MET A 244 12.71 -15.57 4.07
N GLU A 245 13.10 -14.41 4.58
CA GLU A 245 14.42 -14.21 5.19
C GLU A 245 14.54 -14.89 6.57
N ALA A 246 13.47 -14.86 7.37
CA ALA A 246 13.39 -15.59 8.63
C ALA A 246 13.38 -17.12 8.45
N ALA A 247 12.74 -17.63 7.39
CA ALA A 247 12.74 -19.05 7.05
C ALA A 247 14.08 -19.54 6.49
N GLN A 248 14.90 -18.65 5.91
CA GLN A 248 16.24 -18.97 5.42
C GLN A 248 17.32 -18.97 6.51
N HIS A 249 17.07 -18.35 7.66
CA HIS A 249 17.98 -18.32 8.82
C HIS A 249 17.59 -19.28 9.95
N ALA A 250 16.57 -20.11 9.77
CA ALA A 250 16.30 -21.20 10.70
C ALA A 250 17.45 -22.23 10.64
N PRO A 251 18.11 -22.57 11.76
CA PRO A 251 19.15 -23.60 11.75
C PRO A 251 18.52 -24.93 11.34
N SER A 252 19.00 -25.47 10.22
CA SER A 252 18.70 -26.83 9.81
C SER A 252 19.41 -27.79 10.76
N ASP A 253 18.80 -28.08 11.91
CA ASP A 253 19.20 -29.20 12.75
C ASP A 253 18.80 -30.50 12.04
N SER A 254 19.66 -30.94 11.13
CA SER A 254 19.70 -32.32 10.65
C SER A 254 21.11 -32.89 10.80
N ALA A 255 21.40 -33.34 12.02
CA ALA A 255 22.40 -34.37 12.28
C ALA A 255 21.78 -35.28 13.34
N GLY A 256 21.29 -36.48 13.01
CA GLY A 256 22.09 -37.55 12.44
C GLY A 256 22.60 -38.42 13.59
N THR A 257 21.67 -39.08 14.29
CA THR A 257 22.00 -40.04 15.36
C THR A 257 22.51 -41.34 14.74
N PRO A 258 23.75 -41.79 14.99
CA PRO A 258 24.13 -43.16 14.69
C PRO A 258 23.70 -44.06 15.86
N LEU A 259 22.99 -45.14 15.51
CA LEU A 259 22.71 -46.26 16.42
C LEU A 259 24.02 -46.93 16.87
N PRO A 260 24.15 -47.30 18.16
CA PRO A 260 25.27 -48.13 18.60
C PRO A 260 25.06 -49.60 18.19
N GLN A 261 26.17 -50.24 17.79
CA GLN A 261 26.30 -51.69 17.56
C GLN A 261 26.39 -52.45 18.89
#